data_AF-A0A1Y2M8T9-F1
#
_entry.id   AF-A0A1Y2M8T9-F1
#
_cell.length_a   1.000
_cell.length_b   1.000
_cell.length_c   1.000
_cell.angle_alpha   90.00
_cell.angle_beta   90.00
_cell.angle_gamma   90.00
#
_symmetry.space_group_name_H-M   'P 1'
#
loop_
_entity.id
_entity.type
_entity.pdbx_description
1 polymer ?
#
loop_
_entity_poly.entity_id
_entity_poly.type
_entity_poly.pdbx_seq_one_letter_code
_entity_poly.pdbx_strand_id
1 'polypeptide(L)'
;MSYNDAGVTRLTIILDKPADWESWFQLQREKAVVDAVWKYHNILKPQSKLPKLEEPVKPLPSDIRARATAIAQLDAGQQAIKDEVYDRLIALKKQFAPTTATRTRELIVKYRSLQEGPQSRDLEQ
;
A
#
# COMPACT_ATOMS: atom_id res chain seq x y z
N MET A 1 -4.15 -19.73 6.24
CA MET A 1 -3.32 -18.52 6.04
C MET A 1 -2.57 -18.25 7.33
N SER A 2 -1.30 -18.66 7.41
CA SER A 2 -0.43 -18.35 8.55
C SER A 2 0.18 -16.97 8.33
N TYR A 3 -0.13 -16.03 9.21
CA TYR A 3 0.55 -14.73 9.24
C TYR A 3 1.99 -14.96 9.75
N ASN A 4 2.98 -14.55 8.96
CA ASN A 4 4.39 -14.60 9.36
C ASN A 4 4.62 -13.63 10.53
N ASP A 5 5.01 -14.19 11.67
CA ASP A 5 5.39 -13.53 12.93
C ASP A 5 6.81 -12.93 12.83
N ALA A 6 7.12 -12.20 11.76
CA ALA A 6 8.48 -11.75 11.46
C ALA A 6 8.87 -10.44 12.18
N GLY A 7 8.03 -9.93 13.09
CA GLY A 7 8.23 -8.65 13.78
C GLY A 7 8.15 -8.70 15.30
N VAL A 8 7.86 -9.85 15.92
CA VAL A 8 7.66 -9.94 17.37
C VAL A 8 8.88 -10.57 18.03
N THR A 9 9.66 -9.75 18.76
CA THR A 9 10.74 -10.26 19.61
C THR A 9 10.11 -10.89 20.85
N ARG A 10 10.16 -12.22 20.96
CA ARG A 10 9.65 -12.95 22.13
C ARG A 10 10.74 -12.97 23.22
N LEU A 11 10.49 -12.28 24.33
CA LEU A 11 11.35 -12.31 25.52
C LEU A 11 10.75 -13.25 26.56
N THR A 12 11.51 -14.28 26.96
CA THR A 12 11.13 -15.18 28.05
C THR A 12 11.71 -14.65 29.36
N ILE A 13 10.85 -14.23 30.28
CA ILE A 13 11.24 -13.84 31.64
C ILE A 13 10.97 -15.04 32.57
N ILE A 14 11.98 -15.47 33.32
CA ILE A 14 11.87 -16.56 34.29
C ILE A 14 11.74 -15.94 35.69
N LEU A 15 10.66 -16.25 36.40
CA LEU A 15 10.44 -15.84 37.79
C LEU A 15 10.73 -17.04 38.69
N ASP A 16 11.94 -17.07 39.27
CA ASP A 16 12.42 -18.21 40.05
C ASP A 16 12.00 -18.11 41.52
N LYS A 17 11.97 -16.89 42.08
CA LYS A 17 11.65 -16.66 43.50
C LYS A 17 10.29 -15.98 43.67
N PRO A 18 9.57 -16.25 44.78
CA PRO A 18 8.32 -15.56 45.12
C PRO A 18 8.48 -14.02 45.17
N ALA A 19 9.67 -13.53 45.55
CA ALA A 19 9.96 -12.10 45.60
C ALA A 19 10.01 -11.44 44.21
N ASP A 20 10.33 -12.20 43.15
CA ASP A 20 10.43 -11.67 41.79
C ASP A 20 9.04 -11.38 41.19
N TRP A 21 7.99 -12.02 41.73
CA TRP A 21 6.61 -11.86 41.26
C TRP A 21 6.08 -10.44 41.47
N GLU A 22 6.42 -9.80 42.58
CA GLU A 22 5.94 -8.45 42.87
C GLU A 22 6.57 -7.44 41.89
N SER A 23 7.89 -7.49 41.71
CA SER A 23 8.61 -6.63 40.77
C SER A 23 8.14 -6.85 39.32
N TRP A 24 7.93 -8.11 38.92
CA TRP A 24 7.39 -8.43 37.60
C TRP A 24 5.97 -7.91 37.40
N PHE A 25 5.10 -8.06 38.40
CA PHE A 25 3.73 -7.58 38.34
C PHE A 25 3.67 -6.04 38.26
N GLN A 26 4.52 -5.35 39.02
CA GLN A 26 4.62 -3.89 38.95
C GLN A 26 5.07 -3.41 37.57
N LEU A 27 6.08 -4.05 36.98
CA LEU A 27 6.53 -3.74 35.62
C LEU A 27 5.42 -3.95 34.58
N GLN A 28 4.69 -5.05 34.66
CA GLN A 28 3.55 -5.32 33.76
C GLN A 28 2.42 -4.31 33.95
N ARG A 29 2.13 -3.93 35.20
CA ARG A 29 1.14 -2.90 35.52
C ARG A 29 1.53 -1.55 34.93
N GLU A 30 2.76 -1.10 35.16
CA GLU A 30 3.24 0.19 34.65
C GLU A 30 3.19 0.22 33.12
N LYS A 31 3.66 -0.84 32.47
CA LYS A 31 3.55 -0.97 31.01
C LYS A 31 2.10 -0.92 30.54
N ALA A 32 1.20 -1.64 31.18
CA ALA A 32 -0.22 -1.62 30.83
C ALA A 32 -0.89 -0.27 31.09
N VAL A 33 -0.42 0.51 32.07
CA VAL A 33 -0.89 1.89 32.31
C VAL A 33 -0.44 2.82 31.19
N VAL A 34 0.83 2.71 30.78
CA VAL A 34 1.40 3.47 29.66
C VAL A 34 0.68 3.15 28.35
N ASP A 35 0.43 1.87 28.09
CA ASP A 35 -0.29 1.41 26.90
C ASP A 35 -1.82 1.66 27.00
N ALA A 36 -2.29 2.28 28.10
CA ALA A 36 -3.70 2.56 28.41
C ALA A 36 -4.63 1.33 28.46
N VAL A 37 -4.05 0.11 28.51
CA VAL A 37 -4.78 -1.16 28.55
C VAL A 37 -5.12 -1.59 29.98
N TRP A 38 -4.45 -1.04 31.01
CA TRP A 38 -4.67 -1.39 32.41
C TRP A 38 -6.13 -1.24 32.86
N LYS A 39 -6.88 -0.32 32.23
CA LYS A 39 -8.31 -0.10 32.49
C LYS A 39 -9.15 -1.38 32.31
N TYR A 40 -8.73 -2.29 31.44
CA TYR A 40 -9.44 -3.53 31.10
C TYR A 40 -8.98 -4.74 31.92
N HIS A 41 -7.77 -4.72 32.48
CA HIS A 41 -7.19 -5.83 33.25
C HIS A 41 -7.01 -5.53 34.75
N ASN A 42 -7.62 -4.46 35.25
CA ASN A 42 -7.47 -4.06 36.63
C ASN A 42 -8.12 -5.08 37.60
N ILE A 43 -7.30 -5.99 38.13
CA ILE A 43 -7.69 -7.04 39.08
C ILE A 43 -8.20 -6.51 40.43
N LEU A 44 -7.98 -5.24 40.75
CA LEU A 44 -8.52 -4.60 41.96
C LEU A 44 -10.00 -4.23 41.80
N LYS A 45 -10.52 -4.25 40.57
CA LYS A 45 -11.94 -4.03 40.29
C LYS A 45 -12.61 -5.37 40.05
N PRO A 46 -13.82 -5.58 40.60
CA PRO A 46 -14.60 -6.78 40.29
C PRO A 46 -14.89 -6.81 38.78
N GLN A 47 -14.86 -8.01 38.19
CA GLN A 47 -14.99 -8.23 36.75
C GLN A 47 -16.22 -7.55 36.13
N SER A 48 -17.30 -7.42 36.90
CA SER A 48 -18.53 -6.72 36.52
C SER A 48 -18.36 -5.22 36.23
N LYS A 49 -17.28 -4.58 36.72
CA LYS A 49 -16.99 -3.16 36.52
C LYS A 49 -15.93 -2.89 35.45
N LEU A 50 -15.42 -3.94 34.79
CA LEU A 50 -14.46 -3.79 33.71
C LEU A 50 -15.21 -3.34 32.44
N PRO A 51 -14.69 -2.31 31.74
CA PRO A 51 -15.29 -1.87 30.49
C PRO A 51 -15.21 -3.00 29.47
N LYS A 52 -16.30 -3.18 28.71
CA LYS A 52 -16.29 -4.12 27.58
C LYS A 52 -15.34 -3.59 26.51
N LEU A 53 -14.48 -4.45 26.00
CA LEU A 53 -13.62 -4.14 24.88
C LEU A 53 -14.47 -4.11 23.62
N GLU A 54 -14.80 -2.91 23.15
CA GLU A 54 -15.42 -2.72 21.84
C GLU A 54 -14.31 -2.56 20.81
N GLU A 55 -14.36 -3.37 19.75
CA GLU A 55 -13.41 -3.27 18.65
C GLU A 55 -13.57 -1.89 17.98
N PRO A 56 -12.47 -1.18 17.70
CA PRO A 56 -12.56 0.08 16.99
C PRO A 56 -13.24 -0.13 15.65
N VAL A 57 -14.26 0.69 15.35
CA VAL A 57 -14.93 0.66 14.05
C VAL A 57 -13.93 1.05 12.99
N LYS A 58 -13.75 0.19 11.99
CA LYS A 58 -12.85 0.47 10.86
C LYS A 58 -13.30 1.78 10.19
N PRO A 59 -12.41 2.78 10.06
CA PRO A 59 -12.79 4.05 9.48
C PRO A 59 -13.17 3.86 8.00
N LEU A 60 -14.23 4.53 7.58
CA LEU A 60 -14.61 4.69 6.20
C LEU A 60 -13.75 5.80 5.55
N PRO A 61 -13.58 5.80 4.21
CA PRO A 61 -12.86 6.87 3.52
C PRO A 61 -13.41 8.28 3.83
N SER A 62 -14.71 8.38 4.12
CA SER A 62 -15.38 9.60 4.59
C SER A 62 -14.84 10.13 5.92
N ASP A 63 -14.40 9.23 6.80
CA ASP A 63 -13.91 9.56 8.14
C ASP A 63 -12.50 10.18 8.06
N ILE A 64 -11.77 9.94 6.96
CA ILE A 64 -10.45 10.51 6.68
C ILE A 64 -10.60 11.84 5.94
N ARG A 65 -11.40 11.88 4.86
CA ARG A 65 -11.79 13.11 4.14
C ARG A 65 -13.20 12.95 3.57
N ALA A 66 -14.18 13.64 4.17
CA ALA A 66 -15.59 13.57 3.79
C ALA A 66 -15.87 13.92 2.30
N ARG A 67 -14.95 14.65 1.65
CA ARG A 67 -15.02 15.07 0.25
C ARG A 67 -14.01 14.34 -0.65
N ALA A 68 -13.52 13.17 -0.28
CA ALA A 68 -12.61 12.40 -1.14
C ALA A 68 -13.35 11.33 -1.98
N THR A 69 -14.63 11.54 -2.27
CA THR A 69 -15.46 10.58 -3.02
C THR A 69 -15.54 10.92 -4.52
N ALA A 70 -15.09 12.10 -4.95
CA ALA A 70 -15.05 12.50 -6.35
C ALA A 70 -13.74 13.19 -6.73
N ILE A 71 -13.28 12.98 -7.96
CA ILE A 71 -12.10 13.62 -8.55
C ILE A 71 -12.21 15.15 -8.53
N ALA A 72 -13.42 15.70 -8.64
CA ALA A 72 -13.68 17.14 -8.60
C ALA A 72 -13.40 17.79 -7.22
N GLN A 73 -13.15 16.98 -6.20
CA GLN A 73 -12.94 17.42 -4.83
C GLN A 73 -11.48 17.28 -4.38
N LEU A 74 -10.58 16.96 -5.33
CA LEU A 74 -9.14 16.95 -5.11
C LEU A 74 -8.62 18.37 -4.88
N ASP A 75 -7.68 18.53 -3.96
CA ASP A 75 -6.95 19.79 -3.81
C ASP A 75 -5.93 19.97 -4.96
N ALA A 76 -5.38 21.18 -5.09
CA ALA A 76 -4.48 21.52 -6.20
C ALA A 76 -3.25 20.61 -6.28
N GLY A 77 -2.71 20.16 -5.14
CA GLY A 77 -1.57 19.24 -5.11
C GLY A 77 -1.96 17.84 -5.61
N GLN A 78 -3.11 17.34 -5.17
CA GLN A 78 -3.64 16.06 -5.63
C GLN A 78 -4.02 16.05 -7.11
N GLN A 79 -4.57 17.17 -7.60
CA GLN A 79 -4.94 17.33 -9.01
C GLN A 79 -3.70 17.35 -9.91
N ALA A 80 -2.62 18.03 -9.48
CA ALA A 80 -1.34 18.00 -10.20
C ALA A 80 -0.76 16.58 -10.32
N ILE A 81 -0.81 15.79 -9.23
CA ILE A 81 -0.35 14.38 -9.24
C ILE A 81 -1.19 13.54 -10.21
N LYS A 82 -2.52 13.71 -10.19
CA LYS A 82 -3.42 13.01 -11.10
C LYS A 82 -3.09 13.32 -12.56
N ASP A 83 -2.86 14.59 -12.87
CA ASP A 83 -2.59 15.03 -14.23
C ASP A 83 -1.20 14.54 -14.71
N GLU A 84 -0.19 14.57 -13.85
CA GLU A 84 1.14 13.97 -14.13
C GLU A 84 1.05 12.46 -14.41
N VAL A 85 0.30 11.71 -13.58
CA VAL A 85 0.10 10.26 -13.75
C VAL A 85 -0.66 9.97 -15.05
N TYR A 86 -1.66 10.80 -15.39
CA TYR A 86 -2.43 10.66 -16.62
C TYR A 86 -1.57 10.87 -17.87
N ASP A 87 -0.71 11.90 -17.88
CA ASP A 87 0.23 12.15 -18.96
C ASP A 87 1.21 10.98 -19.15
N ARG A 88 1.70 10.41 -18.04
CA ARG A 88 2.56 9.22 -18.09
C ARG A 88 1.84 8.00 -18.67
N LEU A 89 0.57 7.80 -18.34
CA LEU A 89 -0.25 6.72 -18.91
C LEU A 89 -0.47 6.91 -20.41
N ILE A 90 -0.69 8.14 -20.87
CA ILE A 90 -0.79 8.45 -22.31
C ILE A 90 0.53 8.13 -23.02
N ALA A 91 1.66 8.52 -22.45
CA ALA A 91 2.97 8.24 -23.01
C ALA A 91 3.23 6.73 -23.14
N LEU A 92 2.92 5.97 -22.09
CA LEU A 92 3.01 4.51 -22.10
C LEU A 92 2.09 3.88 -23.14
N LYS A 93 0.84 4.33 -23.23
CA LYS A 93 -0.11 3.86 -24.26
C LYS A 93 0.43 4.09 -25.66
N LYS A 94 1.02 5.25 -25.93
CA LYS A 94 1.63 5.57 -27.22
C LYS A 94 2.81 4.66 -27.56
N GLN A 95 3.62 4.28 -26.57
CA GLN A 95 4.78 3.42 -26.76
C GLN A 95 4.42 1.94 -26.94
N PHE A 96 3.50 1.41 -26.14
CA PHE A 96 3.21 -0.03 -26.08
C PHE A 96 1.98 -0.46 -26.88
N ALA A 97 1.13 0.49 -27.28
CA ALA A 97 -0.05 0.24 -28.10
C ALA A 97 -0.21 1.35 -29.16
N PRO A 98 0.72 1.47 -30.14
CA PRO A 98 0.53 2.39 -31.25
C PRO A 98 -0.79 2.07 -31.94
N THR A 99 -1.63 3.08 -32.15
CA THR A 99 -2.91 2.96 -32.86
C THR A 99 -2.71 2.14 -34.13
N THR A 100 -3.68 1.29 -34.49
CA THR A 100 -3.63 0.45 -35.70
C THR A 100 -3.16 1.25 -36.93
N ALA A 101 -3.58 2.52 -37.06
CA ALA A 101 -3.15 3.44 -38.11
C ALA A 101 -1.64 3.80 -38.11
N THR A 102 -1.01 3.93 -36.95
CA THR A 102 0.44 4.16 -36.81
C THR A 102 1.20 2.89 -37.18
N ARG A 103 0.75 1.74 -36.67
CA ARG A 103 1.32 0.42 -37.00
C ARG A 103 1.26 0.13 -38.51
N THR A 104 0.14 0.42 -39.18
CA THR A 104 0.01 0.22 -40.62
C THR A 104 0.93 1.13 -41.43
N ARG A 105 1.09 2.40 -41.02
CA ARG A 105 2.03 3.33 -41.70
C ARG A 105 3.47 2.86 -41.55
N GLU A 106 3.88 2.45 -40.37
CA GLU A 106 5.22 1.90 -40.13
C GLU A 106 5.47 0.63 -40.95
N LEU A 107 4.48 -0.27 -41.05
CA LEU A 107 4.57 -1.47 -41.87
C LEU A 107 4.70 -1.13 -43.36
N ILE A 108 3.93 -0.16 -43.86
CA ILE A 108 4.02 0.29 -45.26
C ILE A 108 5.40 0.90 -45.55
N VAL A 109 5.94 1.73 -44.65
CA VAL A 109 7.27 2.32 -44.81
C VAL A 109 8.35 1.24 -44.83
N LYS A 110 8.30 0.29 -43.87
CA LYS A 110 9.23 -0.85 -43.84
C LYS A 110 9.12 -1.70 -45.10
N TYR A 111 7.91 -2.01 -45.55
CA TYR A 111 7.69 -2.79 -46.76
C TYR A 111 8.26 -2.09 -48.00
N ARG A 112 8.01 -0.79 -48.17
CA ARG A 112 8.57 0.01 -49.29
C ARG A 112 10.09 0.06 -49.25
N SER A 113 10.70 0.22 -48.08
CA SER A 113 12.16 0.20 -47.95
C SER A 113 12.79 -1.16 -48.30
N LEU A 114 12.05 -2.26 -48.11
CA LEU A 114 12.48 -3.59 -48.52
C LEU A 114 12.28 -3.82 -50.03
N GLN A 115 11.29 -3.17 -50.63
CA GLN A 115 11.09 -3.18 -52.09
C GLN A 115 12.13 -2.33 -52.83
N GLU A 116 12.63 -1.26 -52.21
CA GLU A 116 13.72 -0.41 -52.74
C GLU A 116 15.13 -0.95 -52.40
N GLY A 117 15.26 -2.22 -51.99
CA GLY A 117 16.56 -2.91 -51.93
C GLY A 117 17.30 -2.87 -53.29
N PRO A 118 18.58 -3.28 -53.37
CA PRO A 118 19.37 -3.18 -54.60
C PRO A 118 18.88 -4.21 -55.65
N GLN A 119 17.71 -3.96 -56.23
CA GLN A 119 17.17 -4.66 -57.38
C GLN A 119 17.26 -3.72 -58.57
N SER A 120 18.05 -4.12 -59.58
CA SER A 120 18.34 -3.43 -60.85
C SER A 120 19.69 -2.67 -60.92
N ARG A 121 20.82 -3.36 -60.71
CA ARG A 121 22.13 -2.89 -61.26
C ARG A 121 22.97 -3.93 -61.98
N ASP A 122 22.51 -5.17 -62.13
CA ASP A 122 23.25 -6.20 -62.87
C ASP A 122 22.34 -6.88 -63.89
N LEU A 123 22.08 -6.26 -65.05
CA LEU A 123 21.58 -6.96 -66.26
C LEU A 123 21.87 -6.22 -67.59
N GLU A 124 22.88 -5.35 -67.69
CA GLU A 124 23.32 -4.81 -68.99
C GLU A 124 24.85 -4.59 -69.04
N GLN A 125 25.62 -5.64 -69.34
CA GLN A 125 26.89 -5.58 -70.09
C GLN A 125 27.11 -6.87 -70.87
#